data_AF-A0A914XWD6-F1
#
_entry.id   AF-A0A914XWD6-F1
#
_cell.length_a   1.000
_cell.length_b   1.000
_cell.length_c   1.000
_cell.angle_alpha   90.00
_cell.angle_beta   90.00
_cell.angle_gamma   90.00
#
_symmetry.space_group_name_H-M   'P 1'
#
loop_
_entity.id
_entity.type
_entity.pdbx_description
1 polymer ?
#
loop_
_entity_poly.entity_id
_entity_poly.type
_entity_poly.pdbx_seq_one_letter_code
_entity_poly.pdbx_strand_id
1 'polypeptide(L)'
;MAEYTKAFEKYTHRSSSAQPSFDVYRNQVLALMADLKHKNRGKQSIDQQAAMGIIRSTAAKRYKKYEVNNEQLLDLIFAVLKLQPTLKGYVIKLIEKTYGDIGLASRIKQLDFRHTKLNFPFADADLHEVREKYLSIPQNVNINFVNNVAHLKVLVHQLEEVSKSDYPYVGLDAEWSPYLSKSKASILQLALQKVIYIIDLDALIDKKELLDFFDKLFGNDKICKIGFRFSEDLTQLRGCAPNCLSLYEPKNLICIQSLFFDVSFFYLH
;
A
#
# COMPACT_ATOMS: atom_id res chain seq x y z
N MET A 1 -7.67 26.04 29.56
CA MET A 1 -6.41 25.54 30.16
C MET A 1 -6.67 24.53 31.27
N ALA A 2 -7.39 24.88 32.34
CA ALA A 2 -7.66 23.97 33.47
C ALA A 2 -8.40 22.66 33.07
N GLU A 3 -9.34 22.71 32.12
CA GLU A 3 -10.05 21.51 31.64
C GLU A 3 -9.19 20.59 30.76
N TYR A 4 -8.23 21.16 30.00
CA TYR A 4 -7.32 20.39 29.16
C TYR A 4 -6.31 19.59 29.99
N THR A 5 -5.77 20.18 31.07
CA THR A 5 -4.90 19.48 32.03
C THR A 5 -5.62 18.32 32.70
N LYS A 6 -6.86 18.54 33.18
CA LYS A 6 -7.68 17.46 33.74
C LYS A 6 -7.97 16.33 32.74
N ALA A 7 -8.23 16.66 31.47
CA ALA A 7 -8.45 15.66 30.43
C ALA A 7 -7.16 14.89 30.08
N PHE A 8 -6.02 15.57 29.95
CA PHE A 8 -4.75 14.94 29.63
C PHE A 8 -4.32 13.92 30.69
N GLU A 9 -4.38 14.29 31.96
CA GLU A 9 -4.05 13.40 33.09
C GLU A 9 -5.00 12.18 33.13
N LYS A 10 -6.30 12.41 32.88
CA LYS A 10 -7.32 11.35 32.90
C LYS A 10 -7.14 10.29 31.81
N TYR A 11 -6.74 10.68 30.59
CA TYR A 11 -6.73 9.77 29.43
C TYR A 11 -5.35 9.26 29.04
N THR A 12 -4.26 9.88 29.50
CA THR A 12 -2.90 9.46 29.16
C THR A 12 -2.14 8.80 30.30
N HIS A 13 -2.67 8.89 31.54
CA HIS A 13 -2.00 8.44 32.77
C HIS A 13 -0.58 9.02 32.95
N ARG A 14 -0.30 10.19 32.38
CA ARG A 14 0.99 10.89 32.46
C ARG A 14 0.88 12.16 33.31
N SER A 15 1.97 12.47 34.02
CA SER A 15 2.15 13.72 34.78
C SER A 15 1.99 14.96 33.90
N SER A 16 1.36 16.02 34.44
CA SER A 16 1.20 17.33 33.81
C SER A 16 2.53 18.02 33.43
N SER A 17 3.66 17.59 34.01
CA SER A 17 5.00 18.07 33.63
C SER A 17 5.45 17.63 32.23
N ALA A 18 4.80 16.63 31.63
CA ALA A 18 5.06 16.16 30.26
C ALA A 18 4.00 16.62 29.24
N GLN A 19 3.10 17.53 29.65
CA GLN A 19 1.96 17.94 28.86
C GLN A 19 2.39 18.88 27.71
N PRO A 20 2.17 18.52 26.44
CA PRO A 20 2.35 19.47 25.35
C PRO A 20 1.36 20.63 25.53
N SER A 21 1.79 21.85 25.22
CA SER A 21 0.95 23.03 25.38
C SER A 21 -0.37 22.88 24.62
N PHE A 22 -1.43 23.53 25.11
CA PHE A 22 -2.76 23.45 24.49
C PHE A 22 -2.72 23.84 23.01
N ASP A 23 -1.87 24.81 22.65
CA ASP A 23 -1.69 25.24 21.26
C ASP A 23 -1.04 24.15 20.41
N VAL A 24 -0.06 23.41 20.94
CA VAL A 24 0.56 22.27 20.24
C VAL A 24 -0.47 21.16 20.00
N TYR A 25 -1.26 20.80 21.01
CA TYR A 25 -2.32 19.79 20.87
C TYR A 25 -3.39 20.23 19.88
N ARG A 26 -3.87 21.48 19.99
CA ARG A 26 -4.85 22.06 19.08
C ARG A 26 -4.35 22.05 17.65
N ASN A 27 -3.10 22.44 17.41
CA ASN A 27 -2.50 22.44 16.08
C ASN A 27 -2.35 21.02 15.53
N GLN A 28 -1.98 20.04 16.35
CA GLN A 28 -1.90 18.63 15.94
C GLN A 28 -3.27 18.04 15.60
N VAL A 29 -4.31 18.34 16.39
CA VAL A 29 -5.68 17.91 16.10
C VAL A 29 -6.22 18.60 14.85
N LEU A 30 -5.96 19.90 14.66
CA LEU A 30 -6.35 20.62 13.44
C LEU A 30 -5.63 20.08 12.21
N ALA A 31 -4.34 19.75 12.30
CA ALA A 31 -3.59 19.11 11.23
C ALA A 31 -4.14 17.71 10.91
N LEU A 32 -4.38 16.88 11.93
CA LEU A 32 -5.01 15.56 11.77
C LEU A 32 -6.40 15.67 11.12
N MET A 33 -7.21 16.64 11.53
CA MET A 33 -8.54 16.88 10.97
C MET A 33 -8.48 17.44 9.54
N ALA A 34 -7.44 18.20 9.20
CA ALA A 34 -7.21 18.68 7.84
C ALA A 34 -6.76 17.54 6.90
N ASP A 35 -5.90 16.64 7.40
CA ASP A 35 -5.44 15.44 6.70
C ASP A 35 -6.59 14.44 6.48
N LEU A 36 -7.41 14.20 7.50
CA LEU A 36 -8.62 13.37 7.42
C LEU A 36 -9.69 13.98 6.49
N LYS A 37 -9.70 15.30 6.30
CA LYS A 37 -10.61 16.00 5.37
C LYS A 37 -10.03 16.18 3.96
N HIS A 38 -8.88 15.59 3.67
CA HIS A 38 -8.21 15.61 2.37
C HIS A 38 -7.97 17.03 1.80
N LYS A 39 -7.92 18.06 2.65
CA LYS A 39 -7.79 19.48 2.21
C LYS A 39 -6.37 19.89 1.79
N ASN A 40 -5.37 19.04 2.03
CA ASN A 40 -3.97 19.27 1.66
C ASN A 40 -3.51 18.41 0.47
N ARG A 41 -4.27 18.38 -0.64
CA ARG A 41 -3.73 17.88 -1.92
C ARG A 41 -2.97 19.01 -2.64
N GLY A 42 -1.83 19.39 -2.08
CA GLY A 42 -0.82 20.17 -2.78
C GLY A 42 0.49 19.38 -2.75
N LYS A 43 0.81 18.67 -3.84
CA LYS A 43 1.99 17.79 -4.03
C LYS A 43 2.24 16.84 -2.84
N GLN A 44 2.07 15.54 -3.03
CA GLN A 44 2.49 14.52 -2.04
C GLN A 44 4.00 14.65 -1.75
N SER A 45 4.33 15.53 -0.82
CA SER A 45 5.65 15.76 -0.28
C SER A 45 5.58 15.14 1.10
N ILE A 46 6.17 13.96 1.25
CA ILE A 46 6.35 13.37 2.57
C ILE A 46 7.08 14.38 3.46
N ASP A 47 6.56 14.63 4.67
CA ASP A 47 7.23 15.52 5.61
C ASP A 47 8.68 15.05 5.87
N GLN A 48 9.61 15.99 5.99
CA GLN A 48 11.02 15.67 6.09
C GLN A 48 11.34 14.85 7.36
N GLN A 49 10.67 15.11 8.47
CA GLN A 49 10.86 14.33 9.70
C GLN A 49 10.27 12.93 9.56
N ALA A 50 9.10 12.81 8.94
CA ALA A 50 8.50 11.51 8.62
C ALA A 50 9.41 10.67 7.71
N ALA A 51 9.96 11.28 6.66
CA ALA A 51 10.91 10.65 5.74
C ALA A 51 12.18 10.16 6.46
N MET A 52 12.77 11.01 7.32
CA MET A 52 13.91 10.61 8.16
C MET A 52 13.54 9.46 9.11
N GLY A 53 12.34 9.49 9.69
CA GLY A 53 11.83 8.44 10.57
C GLY A 53 11.72 7.09 9.87
N ILE A 54 11.17 7.07 8.65
CA ILE A 54 11.07 5.87 7.80
C ILE A 54 12.46 5.32 7.49
N ILE A 55 13.39 6.16 7.05
CA ILE A 55 14.76 5.73 6.75
C ILE A 55 15.43 5.12 7.99
N ARG A 56 15.33 5.77 9.16
CA ARG A 56 15.90 5.24 10.41
C ARG A 56 15.29 3.89 10.81
N SER A 57 13.96 3.79 10.73
CA SER A 57 13.24 2.58 11.09
C SER A 57 13.65 1.42 10.20
N THR A 58 13.67 1.62 8.88
CA THR A 58 14.05 0.58 7.92
C THR A 58 15.53 0.23 8.00
N ALA A 59 16.43 1.21 8.19
CA ALA A 59 17.84 0.93 8.44
C ALA A 59 18.05 0.12 9.74
N ALA A 60 17.30 0.43 10.81
CA ALA A 60 17.32 -0.39 12.02
C ALA A 60 16.81 -1.82 11.77
N LYS A 61 15.74 -2.00 10.98
CA LYS A 61 15.28 -3.34 10.57
C LYS A 61 16.36 -4.10 9.80
N ARG A 62 17.11 -3.42 8.92
CA ARG A 62 18.21 -4.02 8.16
C ARG A 62 19.41 -4.43 9.02
N TYR A 63 19.94 -3.51 9.82
CA TYR A 63 21.23 -3.69 10.50
C TYR A 63 21.11 -4.25 11.92
N LYS A 64 19.97 -4.06 12.58
CA LYS A 64 19.77 -4.55 13.96
C LYS A 64 18.90 -5.80 14.01
N LYS A 65 17.90 -5.91 13.12
CA LYS A 65 16.93 -7.02 13.14
C LYS A 65 17.07 -8.02 12.01
N TYR A 66 17.82 -7.68 10.95
CA TYR A 66 17.99 -8.50 9.75
C TYR A 66 16.67 -8.89 9.05
N GLU A 67 15.62 -8.06 9.21
CA GLU A 67 14.29 -8.28 8.61
C GLU A 67 14.18 -7.80 7.16
N VAL A 68 15.11 -6.94 6.74
CA VAL A 68 15.14 -6.27 5.43
C VAL A 68 16.52 -6.49 4.83
N ASN A 69 16.64 -6.67 3.52
CA ASN A 69 17.93 -6.80 2.83
C ASN A 69 18.46 -5.46 2.29
N ASN A 70 19.67 -5.44 1.71
CA ASN A 70 20.30 -4.21 1.21
C ASN A 70 19.53 -3.56 0.06
N GLU A 71 18.98 -4.36 -0.86
CA GLU A 71 18.26 -3.83 -2.02
C GLU A 71 16.92 -3.22 -1.60
N GLN A 72 16.18 -3.87 -0.70
CA GLN A 72 14.94 -3.31 -0.13
C GLN A 72 15.18 -1.99 0.62
N LEU A 73 16.29 -1.87 1.36
CA LEU A 73 16.68 -0.61 2.00
C LEU A 73 17.07 0.44 0.96
N LEU A 74 17.78 0.06 -0.10
CA LEU A 74 18.19 0.95 -1.17
C LEU A 74 16.99 1.48 -1.97
N ASP A 75 16.01 0.62 -2.27
CA ASP A 75 14.76 0.98 -2.95
C ASP A 75 13.97 2.01 -2.14
N LEU A 76 13.85 1.80 -0.81
CA LEU A 76 13.26 2.78 0.09
C LEU A 76 14.02 4.10 0.07
N ILE A 77 15.35 4.05 0.18
CA ILE A 77 16.19 5.25 0.18
C ILE A 77 16.02 6.00 -1.14
N PHE A 78 16.00 5.29 -2.27
CA PHE A 78 15.80 5.89 -3.58
C PHE A 78 14.43 6.56 -3.68
N ALA A 79 13.34 5.86 -3.28
CA ALA A 79 11.99 6.40 -3.29
C ALA A 79 11.87 7.67 -2.41
N VAL A 80 12.44 7.65 -1.20
CA VAL A 80 12.43 8.80 -0.30
C VAL A 80 13.27 9.96 -0.85
N LEU A 81 14.47 9.70 -1.37
CA LEU A 81 15.35 10.76 -1.91
C LEU A 81 14.81 11.36 -3.21
N LYS A 82 14.01 10.63 -3.98
CA LYS A 82 13.30 11.19 -5.14
C LYS A 82 12.26 12.24 -4.71
N LEU A 83 11.57 12.02 -3.60
CA LEU A 83 10.60 12.96 -3.03
C LEU A 83 11.27 14.07 -2.19
N GLN A 84 12.37 13.74 -1.51
CA GLN A 84 13.11 14.64 -0.61
C GLN A 84 14.63 14.61 -0.90
N PRO A 85 15.08 15.22 -2.02
CA PRO A 85 16.48 15.20 -2.45
C PRO A 85 17.48 15.78 -1.43
N THR A 86 17.01 16.69 -0.56
CA THR A 86 17.81 17.36 0.48
C THR A 86 18.29 16.38 1.56
N LEU A 87 17.63 15.22 1.71
CA LEU A 87 17.99 14.23 2.72
C LEU A 87 19.22 13.40 2.37
N LYS A 88 19.78 13.50 1.15
CA LYS A 88 20.92 12.64 0.71
C LYS A 88 22.08 12.65 1.71
N GLY A 89 22.51 13.83 2.13
CA GLY A 89 23.62 13.97 3.06
C GLY A 89 23.33 13.38 4.44
N TYR A 90 22.07 13.43 4.88
CA TYR A 90 21.64 12.80 6.11
C TYR A 90 21.69 11.27 6.00
N VAL A 91 21.15 10.70 4.92
CA VAL A 91 21.13 9.24 4.70
C VAL A 91 22.54 8.68 4.63
N ILE A 92 23.43 9.33 3.87
CA ILE A 92 24.84 8.92 3.77
C ILE A 92 25.49 8.88 5.14
N LYS A 93 25.33 9.95 5.95
CA LYS A 93 25.90 10.00 7.30
C LYS A 93 25.32 8.91 8.20
N LEU A 94 24.02 8.63 8.10
CA LEU A 94 23.37 7.59 8.88
C LEU A 94 23.96 6.21 8.54
N ILE A 95 24.00 5.85 7.26
CA ILE A 95 24.50 4.55 6.81
C ILE A 95 26.00 4.39 7.11
N GLU A 96 26.80 5.40 6.80
CA GLU A 96 28.26 5.38 6.95
C GLU A 96 28.69 5.46 8.42
N LYS A 97 28.17 6.42 9.18
CA LYS A 97 28.66 6.69 10.55
C LYS A 97 27.91 5.94 11.63
N THR A 98 26.61 5.70 11.46
CA THR A 98 25.80 5.02 12.50
C THR A 98 25.82 3.51 12.31
N TYR A 99 25.81 3.02 11.07
CA TYR A 99 25.75 1.58 10.78
C TYR A 99 27.04 1.01 10.18
N GLY A 100 28.03 1.84 9.85
CA GLY A 100 29.35 1.40 9.39
C GLY A 100 29.38 0.84 7.96
N ASP A 101 28.31 1.01 7.18
CA ASP A 101 28.20 0.42 5.84
C ASP A 101 28.72 1.41 4.77
N ILE A 102 30.04 1.41 4.62
CA ILE A 102 30.74 2.27 3.67
C ILE A 102 30.34 1.93 2.22
N GLY A 103 30.09 0.65 1.92
CA GLY A 103 29.72 0.17 0.60
C GLY A 103 28.37 0.72 0.14
N LEU A 104 27.33 0.58 0.96
CA LEU A 104 26.00 1.10 0.66
C LEU A 104 26.01 2.64 0.64
N ALA A 105 26.73 3.29 1.57
CA ALA A 105 26.87 4.74 1.57
C ALA A 105 27.52 5.26 0.28
N SER A 106 28.52 4.55 -0.26
CA SER A 106 29.14 4.86 -1.55
C SER A 106 28.16 4.72 -2.72
N ARG A 107 27.38 3.63 -2.76
CA ARG A 107 26.30 3.46 -3.75
C ARG A 107 25.32 4.64 -3.71
N ILE A 108 24.87 5.04 -2.51
CA ILE A 108 23.95 6.17 -2.33
C ILE A 108 24.58 7.50 -2.76
N LYS A 109 25.88 7.72 -2.52
CA LYS A 109 26.61 8.90 -3.00
C LYS A 109 26.52 9.01 -4.53
N GLN A 110 26.65 7.89 -5.24
CA GLN A 110 26.64 7.81 -6.70
C GLN A 110 25.24 7.91 -7.32
N LEU A 111 24.16 7.66 -6.55
CA LEU A 111 22.79 7.79 -7.06
C LEU A 111 22.47 9.23 -7.45
N ASP A 112 22.09 9.44 -8.71
CA ASP A 112 21.41 10.64 -9.17
C ASP A 112 19.90 10.40 -9.16
N PHE A 113 19.20 11.04 -8.23
CA PHE A 113 17.75 10.98 -8.04
C PHE A 113 17.03 12.24 -8.54
N ARG A 114 17.76 13.24 -9.07
CA ARG A 114 17.16 14.46 -9.65
C ARG A 114 16.88 14.29 -11.14
N HIS A 115 17.71 13.49 -11.82
CA HIS A 115 17.63 13.30 -13.27
C HIS A 115 17.58 11.84 -13.72
N THR A 116 17.28 10.89 -12.82
CA THR A 116 16.90 9.55 -13.26
C THR A 116 15.59 9.66 -14.04
N LYS A 117 15.69 9.73 -15.37
CA LYS A 117 14.63 9.19 -16.22
C LYS A 117 14.43 7.77 -15.71
N LEU A 118 13.22 7.46 -15.26
CA LEU A 118 12.82 6.07 -15.12
C LEU A 118 12.86 5.51 -16.54
N ASN A 119 14.03 5.00 -16.95
CA ASN A 119 14.10 4.04 -18.03
C ASN A 119 13.43 2.81 -17.44
N PHE A 120 12.12 2.72 -17.60
CA PHE A 120 11.45 1.44 -17.55
C PHE A 120 12.07 0.67 -18.72
N PRO A 121 12.96 -0.31 -18.49
CA PRO A 121 13.59 -1.06 -19.57
C PRO A 121 12.56 -1.90 -20.36
N PHE A 122 11.30 -1.81 -19.97
CA PHE A 122 10.17 -2.61 -20.40
C PHE A 122 9.02 -1.75 -20.93
N ALA A 123 9.24 -0.47 -21.26
CA ALA A 123 8.19 0.37 -21.85
C ALA A 123 7.59 -0.26 -23.13
N ASP A 124 8.37 -1.09 -23.83
CA ASP A 124 7.98 -1.86 -25.01
C ASP A 124 8.09 -3.39 -24.81
N ALA A 125 8.15 -3.88 -23.56
CA ALA A 125 8.24 -5.31 -23.32
C ALA A 125 6.90 -6.00 -23.63
N ASP A 126 6.96 -7.12 -24.33
CA ASP A 126 5.81 -7.99 -24.50
C ASP A 126 5.44 -8.61 -23.15
N LEU A 127 4.26 -8.25 -22.63
CA LEU A 127 3.73 -8.77 -21.37
C LEU A 127 3.44 -10.28 -21.45
N HIS A 128 3.35 -10.84 -22.65
CA HIS A 128 3.14 -12.26 -22.92
C HIS A 128 4.44 -13.02 -23.23
N GLU A 129 5.59 -12.34 -23.16
CA GLU A 129 6.89 -12.99 -23.35
C GLU A 129 7.04 -14.14 -22.34
N VAL A 130 7.16 -15.37 -22.86
CA VAL A 130 7.40 -16.54 -22.03
C VAL A 130 8.86 -16.53 -21.60
N ARG A 131 9.09 -16.50 -20.28
CA ARG A 131 10.43 -16.55 -19.70
C ARG A 131 10.58 -17.83 -18.90
N GLU A 132 11.49 -18.71 -19.30
CA GLU A 132 11.63 -20.07 -18.74
C GLU A 132 11.73 -20.15 -17.21
N LYS A 133 12.22 -19.09 -16.55
CA LYS A 133 12.44 -19.04 -15.10
C LYS A 133 11.33 -18.36 -14.29
N TYR A 134 10.34 -17.76 -14.96
CA TYR A 134 9.31 -16.94 -14.30
C TYR A 134 7.92 -17.32 -14.81
N LEU A 135 6.89 -17.08 -14.01
CA LEU A 135 5.52 -17.17 -14.50
C LEU A 135 5.28 -16.06 -15.53
N SER A 136 4.71 -16.43 -16.67
CA SER A 136 4.34 -15.51 -17.76
C SER A 136 2.83 -15.40 -17.90
N ILE A 137 2.35 -14.27 -18.41
CA ILE A 137 0.92 -14.06 -18.68
C ILE A 137 0.57 -14.78 -19.99
N PRO A 138 -0.42 -15.68 -20.02
CA PRO A 138 -0.81 -16.37 -21.25
C PRO A 138 -1.24 -15.40 -22.36
N GLN A 139 -0.92 -15.73 -23.62
CA GLN A 139 -1.24 -14.88 -24.78
C GLN A 139 -2.74 -14.60 -24.98
N ASN A 140 -3.61 -15.46 -24.43
CA ASN A 140 -5.06 -15.32 -24.53
C ASN A 140 -5.67 -14.52 -23.37
N VAL A 141 -4.86 -13.93 -22.50
CA VAL A 141 -5.31 -13.11 -21.36
C VAL A 141 -5.10 -11.64 -21.69
N ASN A 142 -6.17 -10.85 -21.67
CA ASN A 142 -6.09 -9.41 -21.89
C ASN A 142 -5.77 -8.66 -20.59
N ILE A 143 -5.11 -7.50 -20.68
CA ILE A 143 -4.81 -6.66 -19.51
C ILE A 143 -5.40 -5.27 -19.75
N ASN A 144 -6.24 -4.82 -18.82
CA ASN A 144 -6.97 -3.56 -18.90
C ASN A 144 -6.65 -2.66 -17.70
N PHE A 145 -6.34 -1.39 -17.97
CA PHE A 145 -6.11 -0.39 -16.92
C PHE A 145 -7.41 0.37 -16.59
N VAL A 146 -7.76 0.41 -15.31
CA VAL A 146 -8.94 1.09 -14.78
C VAL A 146 -8.49 2.30 -13.97
N ASN A 147 -8.49 3.47 -14.61
CA ASN A 147 -8.02 4.73 -14.00
C ASN A 147 -9.09 5.84 -14.00
N ASN A 148 -10.31 5.52 -14.41
CA ASN A 148 -11.42 6.45 -14.45
C ASN A 148 -12.77 5.73 -14.26
N VAL A 149 -13.81 6.51 -13.97
CA VAL A 149 -15.14 6.00 -13.65
C VAL A 149 -15.78 5.23 -14.82
N ALA A 150 -15.50 5.60 -16.07
CA ALA A 150 -16.07 4.89 -17.23
C ALA A 150 -15.51 3.46 -17.31
N HIS A 151 -14.19 3.29 -17.14
CA HIS A 151 -13.57 1.96 -17.10
C HIS A 151 -14.08 1.15 -15.92
N LEU A 152 -14.27 1.79 -14.76
CA LEU A 152 -14.79 1.12 -13.56
C LEU A 152 -16.21 0.58 -13.78
N LYS A 153 -17.06 1.34 -14.47
CA LYS A 153 -18.42 0.88 -14.83
C LYS A 153 -18.40 -0.32 -15.77
N VAL A 154 -17.47 -0.36 -16.73
CA VAL A 154 -17.28 -1.53 -17.60
C VAL A 154 -16.89 -2.76 -16.77
N LEU A 155 -15.95 -2.61 -15.84
CA LEU A 155 -15.57 -3.70 -14.92
C LEU A 155 -16.74 -4.17 -14.05
N VAL A 156 -17.52 -3.23 -13.51
CA VAL A 156 -18.73 -3.55 -12.71
C VAL A 156 -19.73 -4.38 -13.52
N HIS A 157 -20.00 -4.01 -14.77
CA HIS A 157 -20.86 -4.80 -15.66
C HIS A 157 -20.30 -6.20 -15.89
N GLN A 158 -18.98 -6.35 -16.04
CA GLN A 158 -18.37 -7.68 -16.17
C GLN A 158 -18.49 -8.54 -14.91
N LEU A 159 -18.40 -7.95 -13.72
CA LEU A 159 -18.62 -8.68 -12.47
C LEU A 159 -20.05 -9.21 -12.37
N GLU A 160 -21.04 -8.44 -12.85
CA GLU A 160 -22.43 -8.90 -12.92
C GLU A 160 -22.57 -10.14 -13.83
N GLU A 161 -21.90 -10.16 -14.97
CA GLU A 161 -21.91 -11.31 -15.88
C GLU A 161 -21.16 -12.52 -15.29
N VAL A 162 -20.00 -12.29 -14.66
CA VAL A 162 -19.26 -13.34 -13.93
C VAL A 162 -20.12 -13.99 -12.85
N SER A 163 -20.90 -13.19 -12.10
CA SER A 163 -21.77 -13.69 -11.02
C SER A 163 -22.91 -14.61 -11.49
N LYS A 164 -23.22 -14.59 -12.79
CA LYS A 164 -24.25 -15.43 -13.43
C LYS A 164 -23.64 -16.60 -14.20
N SER A 165 -22.32 -16.68 -14.28
CA SER A 165 -21.61 -17.70 -15.07
C SER A 165 -21.33 -18.97 -14.27
N ASP A 166 -20.98 -20.05 -14.98
CA ASP A 166 -20.53 -21.30 -14.37
C ASP A 166 -19.14 -21.19 -13.70
N TYR A 167 -18.42 -20.08 -13.95
CA TYR A 167 -17.08 -19.82 -13.41
C TYR A 167 -17.03 -18.47 -12.67
N PRO A 168 -17.74 -18.31 -11.54
CA PRO A 168 -17.87 -17.03 -10.86
C PRO A 168 -16.64 -16.73 -9.96
N TYR A 169 -15.43 -16.94 -10.47
CA TYR A 169 -14.18 -16.81 -9.72
C TYR A 169 -13.44 -15.54 -10.10
N VAL A 170 -12.87 -14.88 -9.09
CA VAL A 170 -12.08 -13.66 -9.25
C VAL A 170 -10.80 -13.78 -8.42
N GLY A 171 -9.65 -13.70 -9.08
CA GLY A 171 -8.36 -13.56 -8.41
C GLY A 171 -8.13 -12.10 -8.00
N LEU A 172 -7.63 -11.87 -6.80
CA LEU A 172 -7.42 -10.54 -6.23
C LEU A 172 -6.04 -10.44 -5.57
N ASP A 173 -5.39 -9.31 -5.80
CA ASP A 173 -4.13 -8.92 -5.17
C ASP A 173 -4.07 -7.39 -5.11
N ALA A 174 -3.41 -6.82 -4.10
CA ALA A 174 -3.36 -5.36 -3.93
C ALA A 174 -1.93 -4.89 -3.67
N GLU A 175 -1.59 -3.72 -4.20
CA GLU A 175 -0.29 -3.09 -3.97
C GLU A 175 -0.44 -1.81 -3.17
N TRP A 176 0.48 -1.62 -2.23
CA TRP A 176 0.54 -0.45 -1.38
C TRP A 176 1.97 -0.09 -1.01
N SER A 177 2.19 1.13 -0.54
CA SER A 177 3.52 1.57 -0.12
C SER A 177 3.91 0.90 1.21
N PRO A 178 4.99 0.09 1.25
CA PRO A 178 5.45 -0.50 2.51
C PRO A 178 6.09 0.53 3.46
N TYR A 179 6.20 1.78 3.01
CA TYR A 179 6.96 2.83 3.67
C TYR A 179 6.09 3.80 4.47
N LEU A 180 4.76 3.77 4.28
CA LEU A 180 3.83 4.61 5.03
C LEU A 180 3.30 3.85 6.24
N SER A 181 3.38 4.46 7.42
CA SER A 181 2.86 3.87 8.68
C SER A 181 1.33 3.67 8.66
N LYS A 182 0.63 4.46 7.84
CA LYS A 182 -0.79 4.30 7.51
C LYS A 182 -0.93 4.18 5.99
N SER A 183 -0.36 3.11 5.44
CA SER A 183 -0.55 2.81 4.03
C SER A 183 -2.02 2.48 3.74
N LYS A 184 -2.41 2.68 2.49
CA LYS A 184 -3.66 2.23 1.88
C LYS A 184 -3.30 1.61 0.54
N ALA A 185 -4.16 0.76 0.01
CA ALA A 185 -3.99 0.21 -1.34
C ALA A 185 -3.99 1.35 -2.36
N SER A 186 -2.99 1.35 -3.25
CA SER A 186 -2.88 2.26 -4.40
C SER A 186 -3.29 1.58 -5.70
N ILE A 187 -3.05 0.27 -5.81
CA ILE A 187 -3.47 -0.55 -6.94
C ILE A 187 -4.23 -1.76 -6.41
N LEU A 188 -5.29 -2.14 -7.13
CA LEU A 188 -5.96 -3.44 -6.99
C LEU A 188 -5.87 -4.18 -8.31
N GLN A 189 -5.31 -5.37 -8.29
CA GLN A 189 -5.29 -6.30 -9.40
C GLN A 189 -6.48 -7.25 -9.26
N LEU A 190 -7.22 -7.41 -10.36
CA LEU A 190 -8.40 -8.26 -10.43
C LEU A 190 -8.32 -9.16 -11.67
N ALA A 191 -8.18 -10.46 -11.47
CA ALA A 191 -8.10 -11.45 -12.53
C ALA A 191 -9.43 -12.20 -12.69
N LEU A 192 -9.98 -12.15 -13.89
CA LEU A 192 -11.03 -13.05 -14.37
C LEU A 192 -10.39 -14.15 -15.25
N GLN A 193 -11.20 -15.05 -15.81
CA GLN A 193 -10.70 -16.21 -16.57
C GLN A 193 -9.78 -15.85 -17.75
N LYS A 194 -10.06 -14.75 -18.47
CA LYS A 194 -9.32 -14.33 -19.68
C LYS A 194 -8.94 -12.85 -19.70
N VAL A 195 -9.08 -12.17 -18.57
CA VAL A 195 -8.78 -10.74 -18.47
C VAL A 195 -8.30 -10.38 -17.08
N ILE A 196 -7.31 -9.51 -17.01
CA ILE A 196 -6.78 -8.91 -15.80
C ILE A 196 -7.08 -7.42 -15.83
N TYR A 197 -7.53 -6.90 -14.71
CA TYR A 197 -7.74 -5.47 -14.47
C TYR A 197 -6.70 -4.97 -13.50
N ILE A 198 -5.99 -3.90 -13.90
CA ILE A 198 -5.10 -3.14 -13.02
C ILE A 198 -5.82 -1.84 -12.68
N ILE A 199 -6.30 -1.74 -11.45
CA ILE A 199 -7.18 -0.65 -11.00
C ILE A 199 -6.35 0.36 -10.21
N ASP A 200 -6.25 1.58 -10.72
CA ASP A 200 -5.63 2.70 -10.02
C ASP A 200 -6.62 3.29 -9.01
N LEU A 201 -6.46 2.89 -7.75
CA LEU A 201 -7.34 3.31 -6.66
C LEU A 201 -7.12 4.78 -6.28
N ASP A 202 -5.91 5.32 -6.49
CA ASP A 202 -5.60 6.72 -6.21
C ASP A 202 -6.27 7.66 -7.22
N ALA A 203 -6.45 7.23 -8.48
CA ALA A 203 -7.22 7.97 -9.49
C ALA A 203 -8.75 7.96 -9.22
N LEU A 204 -9.24 6.93 -8.53
CA LEU A 204 -10.66 6.70 -8.27
C LEU A 204 -11.11 7.10 -6.86
N ILE A 205 -10.19 7.61 -6.05
CA ILE A 205 -10.49 8.01 -4.68
C ILE A 205 -11.60 9.08 -4.62
N ASP A 206 -12.42 8.99 -3.58
CA ASP A 206 -13.58 9.85 -3.33
C ASP A 206 -14.72 9.74 -4.37
N LYS A 207 -14.62 8.80 -5.33
CA LYS A 207 -15.71 8.51 -6.27
C LYS A 207 -16.70 7.54 -5.62
N LYS A 208 -17.98 7.88 -5.65
CA LYS A 208 -19.06 7.01 -5.14
C LYS A 208 -19.07 5.67 -5.87
N GLU A 209 -18.70 5.65 -7.14
CA GLU A 209 -18.60 4.46 -7.97
C GLU A 209 -17.55 3.47 -7.47
N LEU A 210 -16.52 3.93 -6.75
CA LEU A 210 -15.55 3.02 -6.13
C LEU A 210 -16.19 2.21 -4.99
N LEU A 211 -17.11 2.82 -4.22
CA LEU A 211 -17.86 2.11 -3.19
C LEU A 211 -18.83 1.10 -3.81
N ASP A 212 -19.57 1.49 -4.85
CA ASP A 212 -20.47 0.58 -5.58
C ASP A 212 -19.70 -0.61 -6.17
N PHE A 213 -18.52 -0.37 -6.75
CA PHE A 213 -17.63 -1.42 -7.21
C PHE A 213 -17.24 -2.38 -6.09
N PHE A 214 -16.79 -1.87 -4.94
CA PHE A 214 -16.42 -2.73 -3.82
C PHE A 214 -17.60 -3.51 -3.25
N ASP A 215 -18.78 -2.91 -3.17
CA ASP A 215 -19.98 -3.61 -2.70
C ASP A 215 -20.39 -4.73 -3.66
N LYS A 216 -20.33 -4.49 -4.98
CA LYS A 216 -20.63 -5.52 -5.99
C LYS A 216 -19.59 -6.63 -6.07
N LEU A 217 -18.33 -6.35 -5.75
CA LEU A 217 -17.27 -7.35 -5.72
C LEU A 217 -17.29 -8.14 -4.40
N PHE A 218 -17.09 -7.45 -3.28
CA PHE A 218 -16.89 -8.09 -1.99
C PHE A 218 -18.19 -8.50 -1.30
N GLY A 219 -19.29 -7.78 -1.54
CA GLY A 219 -20.61 -8.07 -0.96
C GLY A 219 -21.38 -9.16 -1.70
N ASN A 220 -20.97 -9.52 -2.92
CA ASN A 220 -21.63 -10.54 -3.73
C ASN A 220 -21.17 -11.94 -3.33
N ASP A 221 -22.10 -12.76 -2.84
CA ASP A 221 -21.86 -14.14 -2.39
C ASP A 221 -21.74 -15.14 -3.54
N LYS A 222 -22.28 -14.81 -4.72
CA LYS A 222 -22.15 -15.64 -5.93
C LYS A 222 -20.74 -15.59 -6.50
N ILE A 223 -20.03 -14.48 -6.30
CA ILE A 223 -18.64 -14.32 -6.75
C ILE A 223 -17.71 -14.88 -5.67
N CYS A 224 -16.91 -15.88 -6.06
CA CYS A 224 -15.84 -16.43 -5.25
C CYS A 224 -14.55 -15.64 -5.45
N LYS A 225 -14.07 -14.99 -4.38
CA LYS A 225 -12.84 -14.17 -4.40
C LYS A 225 -11.67 -15.01 -3.91
N ILE A 226 -10.60 -15.08 -4.67
CA ILE A 226 -9.40 -15.86 -4.37
C ILE A 226 -8.22 -14.91 -4.24
N GLY A 227 -7.45 -15.02 -3.17
CA GLY A 227 -6.16 -14.34 -3.07
C GLY A 227 -5.25 -14.97 -2.02
N PHE A 228 -4.11 -14.33 -1.74
CA PHE A 228 -3.07 -14.85 -0.85
C PHE A 228 -2.78 -13.84 0.26
N ARG A 229 -2.75 -14.29 1.53
CA ARG A 229 -2.59 -13.39 2.71
C ARG A 229 -3.61 -12.24 2.74
N PHE A 230 -4.83 -12.55 2.33
CA PHE A 230 -5.89 -11.58 2.03
C PHE A 230 -6.28 -10.62 3.18
N SER A 231 -5.95 -10.97 4.43
CA SER A 231 -6.18 -10.10 5.58
C SER A 231 -5.38 -8.79 5.49
N GLU A 232 -4.18 -8.83 4.90
CA GLU A 232 -3.35 -7.66 4.66
C GLU A 232 -4.00 -6.78 3.60
N ASP A 233 -4.35 -7.34 2.45
CA ASP A 233 -5.02 -6.63 1.35
C ASP A 233 -6.29 -5.93 1.82
N LEU A 234 -7.17 -6.64 2.54
CA LEU A 234 -8.41 -6.06 3.07
C LEU A 234 -8.14 -4.91 4.04
N THR A 235 -7.07 -4.98 4.83
CA THR A 235 -6.69 -3.87 5.73
C THR A 235 -6.33 -2.63 4.93
N GLN A 236 -5.60 -2.80 3.84
CA GLN A 236 -5.14 -1.70 2.97
C GLN A 236 -6.28 -1.15 2.11
N LEU A 237 -7.17 -2.01 1.62
CA LEU A 237 -8.37 -1.63 0.88
C LEU A 237 -9.36 -0.84 1.76
N ARG A 238 -9.55 -1.24 3.04
CA ARG A 238 -10.33 -0.46 4.01
C ARG A 238 -9.73 0.92 4.27
N GLY A 239 -8.40 1.07 4.17
CA GLY A 239 -7.74 2.37 4.19
C GLY A 239 -8.13 3.27 3.00
N CYS A 240 -8.45 2.67 1.85
CA CYS A 240 -8.91 3.40 0.65
C CYS A 240 -10.41 3.71 0.69
N ALA A 241 -11.23 2.81 1.21
CA ALA A 241 -12.69 2.94 1.27
C ALA A 241 -13.24 2.56 2.65
N PRO A 242 -13.00 3.39 3.69
CA PRO A 242 -13.34 3.06 5.08
C PRO A 242 -14.86 2.95 5.34
N ASN A 243 -15.68 3.49 4.44
CA ASN A 243 -17.13 3.46 4.56
C ASN A 243 -17.79 2.30 3.77
N CYS A 244 -17.02 1.41 3.15
CA CYS A 244 -17.55 0.26 2.44
C CYS A 244 -17.65 -0.95 3.37
N LEU A 245 -18.88 -1.27 3.80
CA LEU A 245 -19.16 -2.38 4.72
C LEU A 245 -18.72 -3.73 4.15
N SER A 246 -18.84 -3.90 2.83
CA SER A 246 -18.47 -5.15 2.15
C SER A 246 -16.99 -5.49 2.26
N LEU A 247 -16.11 -4.51 2.55
CA LEU A 247 -14.69 -4.75 2.83
C LEU A 247 -14.42 -5.23 4.26
N TYR A 248 -15.37 -5.01 5.19
CA TYR A 248 -15.28 -5.51 6.57
C TYR A 248 -15.89 -6.90 6.71
N GLU A 249 -16.93 -7.19 5.92
CA GLU A 249 -17.62 -8.48 5.91
C GLU A 249 -17.72 -9.06 4.49
N PRO A 250 -16.59 -9.36 3.83
CA PRO A 250 -16.58 -9.89 2.48
C PRO A 250 -17.24 -11.27 2.45
N LYS A 251 -18.07 -11.51 1.43
CA LYS A 251 -18.73 -12.80 1.19
C LYS A 251 -17.85 -13.69 0.32
N ASN A 252 -17.97 -15.02 0.45
CA ASN A 252 -17.38 -16.01 -0.44
C ASN A 252 -15.91 -15.71 -0.84
N LEU A 253 -15.05 -15.68 0.18
CA LEU A 253 -13.63 -15.33 0.06
C LEU A 253 -12.77 -16.52 0.47
N ILE A 254 -11.82 -16.87 -0.39
CA ILE A 254 -10.86 -17.95 -0.21
C ILE A 254 -9.46 -17.34 -0.10
N CYS A 255 -8.84 -17.52 1.06
CA CYS A 255 -7.42 -17.21 1.25
C CYS A 255 -6.60 -18.49 1.02
N ILE A 256 -5.79 -18.51 -0.04
CA ILE A 256 -4.96 -19.66 -0.42
C ILE A 256 -4.02 -20.08 0.72
N GLN A 257 -3.45 -19.11 1.45
CA GLN A 257 -2.56 -19.41 2.57
C GLN A 257 -3.26 -20.24 3.65
N SER A 258 -4.51 -19.89 3.98
CA SER A 258 -5.31 -20.62 4.97
C SER A 258 -5.56 -22.06 4.53
N LEU A 259 -5.88 -22.27 3.25
CA LEU A 259 -6.08 -23.61 2.68
C LEU A 259 -4.84 -24.50 2.86
N PHE A 260 -3.63 -23.97 2.63
CA PHE A 260 -2.41 -24.75 2.81
C PHE A 260 -2.19 -25.16 4.27
N PHE A 261 -2.50 -24.29 5.24
CA PHE A 261 -2.40 -24.64 6.66
C PHE A 261 -3.43 -25.68 7.07
N ASP A 262 -4.67 -25.55 6.60
CA ASP A 262 -5.74 -26.49 6.92
C ASP A 262 -5.45 -27.87 6.33
N VAL A 263 -5.02 -27.95 5.06
CA VAL A 263 -4.66 -29.22 4.41
C VAL A 263 -3.45 -29.88 5.08
N SER A 264 -2.43 -29.09 5.45
CA SER A 264 -1.24 -29.64 6.12
C SER A 264 -1.57 -30.22 7.50
N PHE A 265 -2.56 -29.67 8.20
CA PHE A 265 -3.02 -30.19 9.48
C PHE A 265 -3.71 -31.56 9.34
N PHE A 266 -4.47 -31.77 8.26
CA PHE A 266 -5.13 -33.05 7.97
C PHE A 266 -4.20 -34.18 7.53
N TYR A 267 -2.98 -33.89 7.07
CA TYR A 267 -1.98 -34.91 6.71
C TYR A 267 -0.96 -35.20 7.82
N LEU A 268 -1.05 -34.50 8.96
CA LEU A 268 -0.18 -34.69 10.14
C LEU A 268 -0.90 -35.31 11.34
N HIS A 269 -2.16 -35.72 11.16
CA HIS A 269 -2.99 -36.45 12.12
C HIS A 269 -3.67 -37.63 11.42
#